data_AF-A0A235J1Q1-F1
#
_entry.id   AF-A0A235J1Q1-F1
#
_cell.length_a   1.000
_cell.length_b   1.000
_cell.length_c   1.000
_cell.angle_alpha   90.00
_cell.angle_beta   90.00
_cell.angle_gamma   90.00
#
_symmetry.space_group_name_H-M   'P 1'
#
loop_
_entity.id
_entity.type
_entity.pdbx_description
1 polymer ?
#
loop_
_entity_poly.entity_id
_entity_poly.type
_entity_poly.pdbx_seq_one_letter_code
_entity_poly.pdbx_strand_id
1 'polypeptide(L)'
;MTEVYKAERTISAVFKEQKQIDDVIRRLLDRSVPRDHISVMGRNFQSETRIAGFISKKDVILGGLRTGAVFGSLFGSFLSLLTGVGVLFIPFVGPIVAAGPIGAVLLGAASGAIAGSAGAGLVSVLTTLGMSEDKAAIYQTRLQAGEFLVMAEVPSDRTGEFQLLLESAGGEEIHTIEKIFARPCPGQCNSPEDLSPEVRAHLSDAAQRTFIESYNTVFNEKNDEFTAEQAAWESVHQQYDEDENGVWSKAKVKA
;
A
#
# COMPACT_ATOMS: atom_id res chain seq x y z
N MET A 1 29.10 -7.53 5.34
CA MET A 1 28.37 -6.63 4.43
C MET A 1 27.03 -7.28 4.21
N THR A 2 25.95 -6.73 4.74
CA THR A 2 24.60 -7.22 4.47
C THR A 2 24.33 -6.85 3.01
N GLU A 3 24.22 -7.84 2.11
CA GLU A 3 23.75 -7.57 0.76
C GLU A 3 22.40 -6.87 0.88
N VAL A 4 22.33 -5.65 0.35
CA VAL A 4 21.07 -4.89 0.30
C VAL A 4 20.17 -5.64 -0.67
N TYR A 5 19.04 -6.14 -0.18
CA TYR A 5 18.06 -6.83 -1.01
C TYR A 5 17.60 -5.91 -2.15
N LYS A 6 17.93 -6.28 -3.39
CA LYS A 6 17.61 -5.50 -4.58
C LYS A 6 16.37 -6.07 -5.26
N ALA A 7 15.21 -5.50 -4.97
CA ALA A 7 13.99 -5.82 -5.68
C ALA A 7 13.89 -5.02 -6.98
N GLU A 8 13.43 -5.66 -8.05
CA GLU A 8 13.33 -5.05 -9.39
C GLU A 8 12.00 -5.36 -10.08
N ARG A 9 11.31 -6.43 -9.67
CA ARG A 9 10.00 -6.84 -10.21
C ARG A 9 9.03 -7.11 -9.08
N THR A 10 7.75 -6.89 -9.34
CA THR A 10 6.69 -7.32 -8.43
C THR A 10 5.97 -8.51 -9.03
N ILE A 11 5.94 -9.61 -8.29
CA ILE A 11 5.10 -10.76 -8.59
C ILE A 11 3.84 -10.68 -7.74
N SER A 12 2.71 -11.12 -8.28
CA SER A 12 1.45 -11.09 -7.56
C SER A 12 0.63 -12.34 -7.82
N ALA A 13 -0.12 -12.79 -6.82
CA ALA A 13 -1.05 -13.91 -6.95
C ALA A 13 -2.24 -13.72 -6.01
N VAL A 14 -3.35 -14.33 -6.40
CA VAL A 14 -4.60 -14.36 -5.65
C VAL A 14 -4.72 -15.68 -4.89
N PHE A 15 -5.18 -15.61 -3.66
CA PHE A 15 -5.39 -16.77 -2.78
C PHE A 15 -6.80 -16.76 -2.23
N LYS A 16 -7.43 -17.93 -2.15
CA LYS A 16 -8.82 -18.09 -1.71
C LYS A 16 -8.94 -18.20 -0.21
N GLU A 17 -7.98 -18.86 0.41
CA GLU A 17 -8.02 -19.19 1.82
C GLU A 17 -6.90 -18.50 2.59
N GLN A 18 -7.22 -18.08 3.81
CA GLN A 18 -6.25 -17.47 4.71
C GLN A 18 -5.05 -18.39 5.00
N LYS A 19 -5.26 -19.71 5.08
CA LYS A 19 -4.18 -20.67 5.32
C LYS A 19 -3.09 -20.61 4.23
N GLN A 20 -3.48 -20.32 3.00
CA GLN A 20 -2.53 -20.17 1.89
C GLN A 20 -1.67 -18.91 2.05
N ILE A 21 -2.24 -17.85 2.63
CA ILE A 21 -1.53 -16.60 2.94
C ILE A 21 -0.43 -16.85 4.00
N ASP A 22 -0.76 -17.57 5.07
CA ASP A 22 0.23 -17.88 6.11
C ASP A 22 1.39 -18.72 5.55
N ASP A 23 1.08 -19.69 4.70
CA ASP A 23 2.07 -20.55 4.06
C ASP A 23 2.96 -19.76 3.08
N VAL A 24 2.36 -18.97 2.18
CA VAL A 24 3.13 -18.22 1.17
C VAL A 24 4.02 -17.15 1.79
N ILE A 25 3.56 -16.42 2.81
CA ILE A 25 4.36 -15.39 3.47
C ILE A 25 5.56 -16.02 4.18
N ARG A 26 5.36 -17.13 4.90
CA ARG A 26 6.47 -17.86 5.54
C ARG A 26 7.50 -18.30 4.51
N ARG A 27 7.05 -18.90 3.40
CA ARG A 27 7.95 -19.33 2.33
C ARG A 27 8.70 -18.16 1.68
N LEU A 28 8.08 -17.00 1.50
CA LEU A 28 8.74 -15.80 0.99
C LEU A 28 9.83 -15.30 1.97
N LEU A 29 9.51 -15.22 3.26
CA LEU A 29 10.46 -14.84 4.31
C LEU A 29 11.63 -15.83 4.40
N ASP A 30 11.36 -17.14 4.37
CA ASP A 30 12.36 -18.21 4.38
C ASP A 30 13.30 -18.13 3.16
N ARG A 31 12.81 -17.59 2.03
CA ARG A 31 13.59 -17.31 0.82
C ARG A 31 14.25 -15.94 0.80
N SER A 32 14.31 -15.30 1.96
CA SER A 32 14.97 -14.01 2.20
C SER A 32 14.33 -12.82 1.49
N VAL A 33 13.04 -12.91 1.15
CA VAL A 33 12.25 -11.72 0.78
C VAL A 33 11.99 -10.94 2.07
N PRO A 34 12.47 -9.69 2.21
CA PRO A 34 12.22 -8.93 3.43
C PRO A 34 10.73 -8.60 3.55
N ARG A 35 10.24 -8.54 4.79
CA ARG A 35 8.83 -8.21 5.08
C ARG A 35 8.35 -6.91 4.42
N ASP A 36 9.24 -5.93 4.28
CA ASP A 36 8.94 -4.62 3.70
C ASP A 36 8.85 -4.67 2.17
N HIS A 37 9.06 -5.84 1.55
CA HIS A 37 8.85 -6.13 0.13
C HIS A 37 7.64 -7.05 -0.10
N ILE A 38 6.90 -7.38 0.95
CA ILE A 38 5.70 -8.23 0.86
C ILE A 38 4.49 -7.36 1.16
N SER A 39 3.54 -7.43 0.25
CA SER A 39 2.28 -6.72 0.31
C SER A 39 1.13 -7.70 0.32
N VAL A 40 0.11 -7.42 1.13
CA VAL A 40 -1.10 -8.25 1.19
C VAL A 40 -2.31 -7.34 1.20
N MET A 41 -3.31 -7.71 0.40
CA MET A 41 -4.60 -7.04 0.35
C MET A 41 -5.71 -8.06 0.53
N GLY A 42 -6.74 -7.69 1.29
CA GLY A 42 -7.88 -8.57 1.50
C GLY A 42 -9.12 -7.80 1.93
N ARG A 43 -10.28 -8.37 1.61
CA ARG A 43 -11.58 -7.88 2.06
C ARG A 43 -12.09 -8.77 3.18
N ASN A 44 -12.30 -8.23 4.38
CA ASN A 44 -13.29 -8.83 5.29
C ASN A 44 -13.80 -7.89 6.40
N PHE A 45 -13.90 -6.59 6.14
CA PHE A 45 -14.65 -5.73 7.04
C PHE A 45 -16.13 -5.93 6.77
N GLN A 46 -16.78 -6.83 7.52
CA GLN A 46 -18.20 -6.66 7.83
C GLN A 46 -18.33 -5.49 8.81
N SER A 47 -18.06 -4.29 8.32
CA SER A 47 -18.50 -3.09 8.98
C SER A 47 -19.43 -2.38 8.01
N GLU A 48 -20.66 -2.14 8.43
CA GLU A 48 -21.60 -1.28 7.71
C GLU A 48 -21.12 0.18 7.70
N THR A 49 -20.07 0.50 8.47
CA THR A 49 -19.45 1.82 8.46
C THR A 49 -18.60 2.01 7.21
N ARG A 50 -18.90 3.06 6.45
CA ARG A 50 -17.96 3.66 5.52
C ARG A 50 -16.80 4.24 6.35
N ILE A 51 -15.79 3.42 6.64
CA ILE A 51 -14.53 3.93 7.16
C ILE A 51 -13.85 4.62 5.98
N ALA A 52 -14.02 5.93 5.90
CA ALA A 52 -13.23 6.77 5.02
C ALA A 52 -11.91 7.09 5.75
N GLY A 53 -10.79 6.81 5.10
CA GLY A 53 -9.46 7.15 5.62
C GLY A 53 -8.65 5.95 6.12
N PHE A 54 -7.34 6.12 6.10
CA PHE A 54 -6.37 5.15 6.60
C PHE A 54 -6.34 5.20 8.12
N ILE A 55 -6.32 4.03 8.72
CA ILE A 55 -6.28 3.86 10.18
C ILE A 55 -5.05 3.02 10.53
N SER A 56 -4.45 3.31 11.68
CA SER A 56 -3.22 2.64 12.09
C SER A 56 -3.44 1.15 12.33
N LYS A 57 -2.38 0.34 12.21
CA LYS A 57 -2.40 -1.10 12.55
C LYS A 57 -3.11 -1.41 13.87
N LYS A 58 -2.95 -0.55 14.89
CA LYS A 58 -3.63 -0.68 16.20
C LYS A 58 -5.14 -0.42 16.11
N ASP A 59 -5.54 0.61 15.37
CA ASP A 59 -6.95 0.96 15.17
C ASP A 59 -7.69 -0.10 14.35
N VAL A 60 -7.01 -0.69 13.37
CA VAL A 60 -7.53 -1.81 12.59
C VAL A 60 -7.79 -3.02 13.49
N ILE A 61 -6.82 -3.38 14.33
CA ILE A 61 -6.94 -4.49 15.30
C ILE A 61 -8.09 -4.20 16.28
N LEU A 62 -8.13 -2.99 16.86
CA LEU A 62 -9.11 -2.63 17.88
C LEU A 62 -10.53 -2.48 17.30
N GLY A 63 -10.65 -1.97 16.08
CA GLY A 63 -11.92 -1.85 15.35
C GLY A 63 -12.51 -3.20 14.96
N GLY A 64 -11.67 -4.16 14.55
CA GLY A 64 -12.08 -5.54 14.30
C GLY A 64 -12.58 -6.25 15.57
N LEU A 65 -11.90 -6.05 16.70
CA LEU A 65 -12.34 -6.58 18.01
C LEU A 65 -13.68 -6.01 18.46
N ARG A 66 -13.95 -4.71 18.22
CA ARG A 66 -15.19 -4.04 18.63
C ARG A 66 -16.39 -4.38 17.77
N THR A 67 -16.19 -4.59 16.46
CA THR A 67 -17.29 -4.84 15.51
C THR A 67 -17.74 -6.30 15.50
N GLY A 68 -17.08 -7.20 16.25
CA GLY A 68 -17.37 -8.64 16.21
C GLY A 68 -17.02 -9.28 14.87
N ALA A 69 -16.41 -8.52 13.95
CA ALA A 69 -15.89 -9.03 12.71
C ALA A 69 -14.80 -10.06 13.04
N VAL A 70 -14.94 -11.26 12.48
CA VAL A 70 -14.00 -12.39 12.66
C VAL A 70 -12.70 -12.07 11.90
N PHE A 71 -11.96 -11.10 12.43
CA PHE A 71 -10.61 -10.76 12.02
C PHE A 71 -9.56 -11.39 12.93
N GLY A 72 -9.98 -12.11 13.97
CA GLY A 72 -9.10 -12.80 14.93
C GLY A 72 -8.14 -13.80 14.28
N SER A 73 -8.43 -14.29 13.08
CA SER A 73 -7.52 -15.14 12.32
C SER A 73 -6.60 -14.32 11.41
N LEU A 74 -7.09 -13.31 10.68
CA LEU A 74 -6.32 -12.50 9.72
C LEU A 74 -5.25 -11.60 10.38
N PHE A 75 -5.48 -11.12 11.61
CA PHE A 75 -4.59 -10.17 12.29
C PHE A 75 -3.56 -10.77 13.24
N GLY A 76 -3.60 -12.09 13.50
CA GLY A 76 -2.77 -12.70 14.55
C GLY A 76 -1.29 -12.86 14.16
N SER A 77 -1.03 -13.56 13.05
CA SER A 77 0.31 -14.10 12.80
C SER A 77 1.08 -13.45 11.66
N PHE A 78 0.45 -13.05 10.54
CA PHE A 78 1.19 -12.51 9.39
C PHE A 78 1.10 -10.99 9.27
N LEU A 79 -0.07 -10.37 9.50
CA LEU A 79 -0.18 -8.91 9.51
C LEU A 79 0.69 -8.30 10.61
N SER A 80 0.94 -9.03 11.70
CA SER A 80 1.90 -8.63 12.73
C SER A 80 3.33 -8.54 12.19
N LEU A 81 3.70 -9.38 11.21
CA LEU A 81 5.00 -9.39 10.54
C LEU A 81 5.12 -8.33 9.45
N LEU A 82 4.01 -7.86 8.87
CA LEU A 82 4.01 -6.82 7.85
C LEU A 82 3.99 -5.42 8.46
N THR A 83 4.62 -4.48 7.78
CA THR A 83 4.60 -3.04 8.08
C THR A 83 3.46 -2.36 7.31
N GLY A 84 3.09 -1.14 7.70
CA GLY A 84 2.18 -0.31 6.90
C GLY A 84 0.77 -0.88 6.69
N VAL A 85 0.11 -1.29 7.76
CA VAL A 85 -1.27 -1.79 7.68
C VAL A 85 -2.23 -0.61 7.70
N GLY A 86 -3.08 -0.54 6.67
CA GLY A 86 -4.14 0.47 6.55
C GLY A 86 -5.44 -0.15 6.06
N VAL A 87 -6.54 0.58 6.26
CA VAL A 87 -7.86 0.25 5.71
C VAL A 87 -8.29 1.37 4.81
N LEU A 88 -8.77 1.04 3.61
CA LEU A 88 -9.30 2.00 2.66
C LEU A 88 -10.63 1.50 2.12
N PHE A 89 -11.62 2.40 2.06
CA PHE A 89 -12.84 2.12 1.30
C PHE A 89 -12.57 2.28 -0.19
N ILE A 90 -12.64 1.17 -0.93
CA ILE A 90 -12.51 1.17 -2.39
C ILE A 90 -13.92 1.08 -2.99
N PRO A 91 -14.31 2.00 -3.90
CA PRO A 91 -15.57 1.90 -4.63
C PRO A 91 -15.76 0.54 -5.30
N PHE A 92 -16.99 0.02 -5.29
CA PHE A 92 -17.40 -1.30 -5.79
C PHE A 92 -16.85 -2.53 -5.04
N VAL A 93 -15.67 -2.43 -4.42
CA VAL A 93 -15.05 -3.53 -3.65
C VAL A 93 -15.50 -3.53 -2.20
N GLY A 94 -15.57 -2.34 -1.57
CA GLY A 94 -15.85 -2.16 -0.14
C GLY A 94 -14.60 -1.81 0.67
N PRO A 95 -14.66 -1.89 2.01
CA PRO A 95 -13.50 -1.65 2.85
C PRO A 95 -12.48 -2.78 2.70
N ILE A 96 -11.26 -2.39 2.31
CA ILE A 96 -10.12 -3.26 2.04
C ILE A 96 -9.05 -3.01 3.08
N VAL A 97 -8.45 -4.10 3.55
CA VAL A 97 -7.23 -4.05 4.35
C VAL A 97 -6.05 -4.22 3.40
N ALA A 98 -5.08 -3.33 3.51
CA ALA A 98 -3.82 -3.43 2.80
C ALA A 98 -2.67 -3.38 3.82
N ALA A 99 -1.63 -4.16 3.57
CA ALA A 99 -0.40 -4.18 4.36
C ALA A 99 0.80 -4.24 3.42
N GLY A 100 1.93 -3.69 3.86
CA GLY A 100 3.15 -3.58 3.07
C GLY A 100 3.13 -2.39 2.09
N PRO A 101 4.09 -2.33 1.16
CA PRO A 101 4.24 -1.20 0.23
C PRO A 101 3.00 -0.86 -0.62
N ILE A 102 2.12 -1.83 -0.91
CA ILE A 102 0.85 -1.54 -1.60
C ILE A 102 -0.04 -0.58 -0.81
N GLY A 103 0.06 -0.57 0.53
CA GLY A 103 -0.64 0.37 1.38
C GLY A 103 -0.23 1.82 1.10
N ALA A 104 1.06 2.07 0.82
CA ALA A 104 1.60 3.39 0.54
C ALA A 104 1.15 3.88 -0.83
N VAL A 105 1.13 2.97 -1.82
CA VAL A 105 0.55 3.25 -3.14
C VAL A 105 -0.94 3.60 -3.02
N LEU A 106 -1.71 2.84 -2.25
CA LEU A 106 -3.13 3.17 -2.03
C LEU A 106 -3.32 4.50 -1.29
N LEU A 107 -2.42 4.82 -0.35
CA LEU A 107 -2.43 6.08 0.38
C LEU A 107 -2.12 7.26 -0.55
N GLY A 108 -1.09 7.14 -1.38
CA GLY A 108 -0.78 8.11 -2.42
C GLY A 108 -1.92 8.29 -3.42
N ALA A 109 -2.58 7.20 -3.82
CA ALA A 109 -3.74 7.28 -4.70
C ALA A 109 -4.94 7.98 -4.04
N ALA A 110 -5.24 7.65 -2.78
CA ALA A 110 -6.36 8.25 -2.05
C ALA A 110 -6.12 9.73 -1.71
N SER A 111 -4.85 10.12 -1.57
CA SER A 111 -4.45 11.52 -1.35
C SER A 111 -4.31 12.33 -2.64
N GLY A 112 -4.49 11.72 -3.82
CA GLY A 112 -4.34 12.39 -5.12
C GLY A 112 -2.90 12.43 -5.64
N ALA A 113 -1.92 11.99 -4.86
CA ALA A 113 -0.50 11.96 -5.22
C ALA A 113 -0.13 11.07 -6.42
N ILE A 114 -1.00 10.11 -6.75
CA ILE A 114 -0.79 9.16 -7.84
C ILE A 114 -1.84 9.40 -8.95
N ALA A 115 -2.65 10.45 -8.84
CA ALA A 115 -3.85 10.62 -9.66
C ALA A 115 -3.59 11.30 -11.02
N GLY A 116 -3.23 10.50 -12.02
CA GLY A 116 -3.44 10.82 -13.43
C GLY A 116 -4.72 10.18 -13.97
N SER A 117 -5.81 10.95 -14.08
CA SER A 117 -6.95 10.75 -15.01
C SER A 117 -7.40 9.30 -15.34
N ALA A 118 -8.12 8.59 -14.44
CA ALA A 118 -9.21 7.64 -14.76
C ALA A 118 -9.57 6.75 -13.55
N GLY A 119 -10.68 7.03 -12.87
CA GLY A 119 -11.32 6.14 -11.90
C GLY A 119 -10.71 6.13 -10.50
N ALA A 120 -11.48 6.52 -9.48
CA ALA A 120 -11.12 6.35 -8.06
C ALA A 120 -11.32 4.89 -7.61
N GLY A 121 -10.69 3.92 -8.28
CA GLY A 121 -10.92 2.49 -8.06
C GLY A 121 -9.63 1.70 -8.06
N LEU A 122 -9.66 0.48 -7.51
CA LEU A 122 -8.46 -0.36 -7.43
C LEU A 122 -7.84 -0.61 -8.82
N VAL A 123 -8.67 -0.72 -9.86
CA VAL A 123 -8.19 -0.92 -11.24
C VAL A 123 -7.21 0.17 -11.67
N SER A 124 -7.52 1.44 -11.44
CA SER A 124 -6.67 2.55 -11.89
C SER A 124 -5.33 2.61 -11.17
N VAL A 125 -5.33 2.26 -9.89
CA VAL A 125 -4.11 2.19 -9.10
C VAL A 125 -3.21 1.09 -9.64
N LEU A 126 -3.77 -0.11 -9.87
CA LEU A 126 -3.01 -1.23 -10.40
C LEU A 126 -2.53 -0.98 -11.84
N THR A 127 -3.30 -0.28 -12.68
CA THR A 127 -2.85 0.07 -14.04
C THR A 127 -1.73 1.10 -14.02
N THR A 128 -1.75 2.06 -13.09
CA THR A 128 -0.64 3.01 -12.89
C THR A 128 0.65 2.29 -12.49
N LEU A 129 0.53 1.18 -11.74
CA LEU A 129 1.63 0.29 -11.40
C LEU A 129 2.12 -0.58 -12.58
N GLY A 130 1.54 -0.45 -13.77
CA GLY A 130 1.97 -1.16 -14.98
C GLY A 130 1.23 -2.49 -15.22
N MET A 131 0.15 -2.74 -14.50
CA MET A 131 -0.75 -3.87 -14.80
C MET A 131 -1.65 -3.52 -16.00
N SER A 132 -1.99 -4.48 -16.84
CA SER A 132 -3.03 -4.24 -17.85
C SER A 132 -4.41 -4.14 -17.20
N GLU A 133 -5.31 -3.37 -17.82
CA GLU A 133 -6.65 -3.11 -17.29
C GLU A 133 -7.43 -4.42 -17.04
N ASP A 134 -7.34 -5.39 -17.96
CA ASP A 134 -7.97 -6.71 -17.81
C ASP A 134 -7.52 -7.44 -16.54
N LYS A 135 -6.23 -7.38 -16.22
CA LYS A 135 -5.66 -8.07 -15.05
C LYS A 135 -6.00 -7.34 -13.76
N ALA A 136 -5.96 -6.02 -13.79
CA ALA A 136 -6.40 -5.17 -12.68
C ALA A 136 -7.88 -5.39 -12.35
N ALA A 137 -8.73 -5.54 -13.39
CA ALA A 137 -10.15 -5.84 -13.23
C ALA A 137 -10.37 -7.22 -12.60
N ILE A 138 -9.61 -8.25 -13.03
CA ILE A 138 -9.66 -9.58 -12.40
C ILE A 138 -9.34 -9.47 -10.90
N TYR A 139 -8.26 -8.78 -10.53
CA TYR A 139 -7.89 -8.60 -9.11
C TYR A 139 -8.98 -7.88 -8.30
N GLN A 140 -9.58 -6.84 -8.88
CA GLN A 140 -10.72 -6.16 -8.26
C GLN A 140 -11.88 -7.13 -8.00
N THR A 141 -12.25 -7.95 -9.00
CA THR A 141 -13.32 -8.95 -8.85
C THR A 141 -12.98 -10.02 -7.82
N ARG A 142 -11.74 -10.53 -7.80
CA ARG A 142 -11.30 -11.54 -6.81
C ARG A 142 -11.35 -10.98 -5.37
N LEU A 143 -10.85 -9.76 -5.16
CA LEU A 143 -10.94 -9.08 -3.86
C LEU A 143 -12.40 -8.79 -3.47
N GLN A 144 -13.25 -8.43 -4.42
CA GLN A 144 -14.68 -8.28 -4.19
C GLN A 144 -15.35 -9.59 -3.77
N ALA A 145 -14.86 -10.74 -4.25
CA ALA A 145 -15.31 -12.07 -3.85
C ALA A 145 -14.81 -12.49 -2.45
N GLY A 146 -13.99 -11.68 -1.78
CA GLY A 146 -13.43 -11.99 -0.47
C GLY A 146 -12.12 -12.79 -0.52
N GLU A 147 -11.53 -12.93 -1.71
CA GLU A 147 -10.20 -13.52 -1.87
C GLU A 147 -9.10 -12.51 -1.47
N PHE A 148 -7.87 -12.99 -1.39
CA PHE A 148 -6.70 -12.23 -0.95
C PHE A 148 -5.74 -12.04 -2.11
N LEU A 149 -5.07 -10.90 -2.16
CA LEU A 149 -4.03 -10.60 -3.12
C LEU A 149 -2.70 -10.45 -2.39
N VAL A 150 -1.71 -11.25 -2.78
CA VAL A 150 -0.34 -11.13 -2.29
C VAL A 150 0.51 -10.57 -3.42
N MET A 151 1.36 -9.63 -3.09
CA MET A 151 2.36 -9.06 -3.98
C MET A 151 3.72 -9.15 -3.28
N ALA A 152 4.75 -9.58 -3.99
CA ALA A 152 6.11 -9.63 -3.48
C ALA A 152 7.05 -8.98 -4.48
N GLU A 153 7.88 -8.06 -3.98
CA GLU A 153 8.93 -7.44 -4.79
C GLU A 153 10.19 -8.30 -4.70
N VAL A 154 10.66 -8.77 -5.85
CA VAL A 154 11.71 -9.78 -5.96
C VAL A 154 12.82 -9.33 -6.90
N PRO A 155 14.05 -9.86 -6.72
CA PRO A 155 15.13 -9.72 -7.68
C PRO A 155 14.71 -10.23 -9.07
N SER A 156 15.17 -9.56 -10.12
CA SER A 156 14.80 -9.91 -11.51
C SER A 156 15.35 -11.28 -11.95
N ASP A 157 16.46 -11.72 -11.36
CA ASP A 157 17.12 -13.01 -11.60
C ASP A 157 16.42 -14.20 -10.92
N ARG A 158 15.62 -13.94 -9.89
CA ARG A 158 14.88 -14.98 -9.12
C ARG A 158 13.38 -14.99 -9.39
N THR A 159 12.87 -14.20 -10.35
CA THR A 159 11.42 -14.09 -10.62
C THR A 159 10.75 -15.44 -10.85
N GLY A 160 11.36 -16.33 -11.65
CA GLY A 160 10.79 -17.65 -11.94
C GLY A 160 10.71 -18.57 -10.72
N GLU A 161 11.68 -18.49 -9.80
CA GLU A 161 11.65 -19.25 -8.54
C GLU A 161 10.44 -18.84 -7.70
N PHE A 162 10.23 -17.53 -7.56
CA PHE A 162 9.14 -17.03 -6.74
C PHE A 162 7.77 -17.19 -7.41
N GLN A 163 7.68 -17.17 -8.75
CA GLN A 163 6.46 -17.52 -9.46
C GLN A 163 6.02 -18.96 -9.16
N LEU A 164 6.95 -19.91 -9.24
CA LEU A 164 6.70 -21.30 -8.87
C LEU A 164 6.34 -21.46 -7.38
N LEU A 165 6.94 -20.65 -6.50
CA LEU A 165 6.60 -20.62 -5.09
C LEU A 165 5.13 -20.22 -4.89
N LEU A 166 4.68 -19.13 -5.52
CA LEU A 166 3.28 -18.68 -5.45
C LEU A 166 2.32 -19.76 -6.00
N GLU A 167 2.66 -20.37 -7.14
CA GLU A 167 1.88 -21.44 -7.76
C GLU A 167 1.77 -22.67 -6.84
N SER A 168 2.90 -23.11 -6.27
CA SER A 168 2.95 -24.26 -5.35
C SER A 168 2.22 -24.02 -4.01
N ALA A 169 2.00 -22.76 -3.64
CA ALA A 169 1.19 -22.36 -2.49
C ALA A 169 -0.31 -22.26 -2.83
N GLY A 170 -0.68 -22.57 -4.08
CA GLY A 170 -2.06 -22.50 -4.59
C GLY A 170 -2.50 -21.10 -5.00
N GLY A 171 -1.55 -20.25 -5.39
CA GLY A 171 -1.82 -18.94 -5.96
C GLY A 171 -2.45 -19.05 -7.35
N GLU A 172 -3.52 -18.30 -7.57
CA GLU A 172 -4.19 -18.13 -8.86
C GLU A 172 -3.87 -16.77 -9.46
N GLU A 173 -4.16 -16.57 -10.75
CA GLU A 173 -3.98 -15.28 -11.44
C GLU A 173 -2.58 -14.69 -11.22
N ILE A 174 -1.55 -15.51 -11.40
CA ILE A 174 -0.17 -15.09 -11.14
C ILE A 174 0.31 -14.13 -12.23
N HIS A 175 0.80 -12.96 -11.82
CA HIS A 175 1.31 -11.93 -12.71
C HIS A 175 2.66 -11.40 -12.24
N THR A 176 3.41 -10.84 -13.18
CA THR A 176 4.67 -10.14 -12.92
C THR A 176 4.60 -8.78 -13.59
N ILE A 177 4.97 -7.73 -12.85
CA ILE A 177 5.16 -6.38 -13.38
C ILE A 177 6.62 -5.97 -13.18
N GLU A 178 7.15 -5.20 -14.12
CA GLU A 178 8.55 -4.72 -14.12
C GLU A 178 8.74 -3.43 -13.30
N LYS A 179 7.92 -3.25 -12.26
CA LYS A 179 7.98 -2.12 -11.33
C LYS A 179 7.92 -2.60 -9.89
N ILE A 180 8.54 -1.84 -9.00
CA ILE A 180 8.37 -1.93 -7.55
C ILE A 180 7.45 -0.79 -7.09
N PHE A 181 6.87 -0.94 -5.91
CA PHE A 181 5.98 0.06 -5.33
C PHE A 181 6.75 1.24 -4.75
N ALA A 182 6.14 2.42 -4.85
CA ALA A 182 6.63 3.60 -4.14
C ALA A 182 6.61 3.33 -2.64
N ARG A 183 7.61 3.87 -1.94
CA ARG A 183 7.77 3.69 -0.49
C ARG A 183 7.83 5.05 0.20
N PRO A 184 7.34 5.14 1.44
CA PRO A 184 7.69 6.25 2.30
C PRO A 184 9.21 6.32 2.52
N CYS A 185 9.70 7.47 2.98
CA CYS A 185 11.10 7.60 3.38
C CYS A 185 11.49 6.52 4.40
N PRO A 186 12.66 5.88 4.27
CA PRO A 186 13.18 4.98 5.29
C PRO A 186 13.68 5.80 6.48
N GLY A 187 12.77 6.15 7.39
CA GLY A 187 13.05 7.07 8.49
C GLY A 187 12.85 8.54 8.11
N GLN A 188 13.67 9.43 8.65
CA GLN A 188 13.54 10.88 8.39
C GLN A 188 13.83 11.22 6.93
N CYS A 189 12.96 12.02 6.31
CA CYS A 189 13.23 12.67 5.04
C CYS A 189 14.03 13.95 5.32
N ASN A 190 15.25 14.10 4.80
CA ASN A 190 16.06 15.31 5.04
C ASN A 190 15.91 16.32 3.91
N SER A 191 15.55 15.85 2.73
CA SER A 191 15.54 16.62 1.50
C SER A 191 14.44 16.14 0.54
N PRO A 192 14.00 16.97 -0.42
CA PRO A 192 13.07 16.55 -1.46
C PRO A 192 13.52 15.32 -2.25
N GLU A 193 14.82 15.10 -2.37
CA GLU A 193 15.41 13.94 -3.06
C GLU A 193 15.14 12.62 -2.33
N ASP A 194 14.80 12.68 -1.04
CA ASP A 194 14.42 11.50 -0.24
C ASP A 194 12.94 11.12 -0.46
N LEU A 195 12.13 12.02 -1.04
CA LEU A 195 10.74 11.73 -1.39
C LEU A 195 10.69 10.79 -2.60
N SER A 196 9.65 9.94 -2.64
CA SER A 196 9.42 9.12 -3.83
C SER A 196 9.22 10.02 -5.07
N PRO A 197 9.65 9.58 -6.26
CA PRO A 197 9.47 10.35 -7.49
C PRO A 197 8.02 10.80 -7.72
N GLU A 198 7.06 9.94 -7.36
CA GLU A 198 5.63 10.20 -7.46
C GLU A 198 5.18 11.34 -6.55
N VAL A 199 5.58 11.31 -5.27
CA VAL A 199 5.27 12.36 -4.28
C VAL A 199 5.92 13.68 -4.69
N ARG A 200 7.21 13.65 -5.07
CA ARG A 200 7.95 14.85 -5.46
C ARG A 200 7.34 15.51 -6.71
N ALA A 201 6.90 14.73 -7.69
CA ALA A 201 6.32 15.26 -8.92
C ALA A 201 4.96 15.96 -8.71
N HIS A 202 4.20 15.58 -7.68
CA HIS A 202 2.86 16.14 -7.40
C HIS A 202 2.85 17.25 -6.35
N LEU A 203 4.01 17.61 -5.81
CA LEU A 203 4.13 18.67 -4.80
C LEU A 203 5.02 19.80 -5.33
N SER A 204 4.57 21.04 -5.18
CA SER A 204 5.46 22.21 -5.36
C SER A 204 6.60 22.20 -4.33
N ASP A 205 7.70 22.91 -4.58
CA ASP A 205 8.82 23.01 -3.63
C ASP A 205 8.40 23.44 -2.21
N ALA A 206 7.39 24.32 -2.11
CA ALA A 206 6.83 24.73 -0.83
C ALA A 206 6.04 23.59 -0.16
N ALA A 207 5.18 22.90 -0.92
CA ALA A 207 4.40 21.77 -0.43
C ALA A 207 5.29 20.57 -0.05
N GLN A 208 6.40 20.34 -0.77
CA GLN A 208 7.41 19.31 -0.42
C GLN A 208 8.02 19.59 0.96
N ARG A 209 8.33 20.86 1.27
CA ARG A 209 8.84 21.23 2.61
C ARG A 209 7.81 20.99 3.69
N THR A 210 6.56 21.42 3.47
CA THR A 210 5.45 21.16 4.41
C THR A 210 5.24 19.66 4.63
N PHE A 211 5.32 18.87 3.57
CA PHE A 211 5.23 17.42 3.63
C PHE A 211 6.35 16.84 4.51
N ILE A 212 7.61 17.17 4.22
CA ILE A 212 8.78 16.69 4.97
C ILE A 212 8.71 17.07 6.45
N GLU A 213 8.34 18.31 6.77
CA GLU A 213 8.23 18.80 8.15
C GLU A 213 7.16 18.03 8.92
N SER A 214 5.97 17.86 8.33
CA SER A 214 4.87 17.13 8.95
C SER A 214 5.20 15.63 9.09
N TYR A 215 5.80 15.05 8.06
CA TYR A 215 6.28 13.67 8.08
C TYR A 215 7.25 13.44 9.25
N ASN A 216 8.33 14.23 9.32
CA ASN A 216 9.37 14.05 10.33
C ASN A 216 8.83 14.29 11.74
N THR A 217 7.90 15.24 11.92
CA THR A 217 7.25 15.51 13.21
C THR A 217 6.53 14.26 13.71
N VAL A 218 5.68 13.66 12.88
CA VAL A 218 4.91 12.46 13.27
C VAL A 218 5.80 11.23 13.35
N PHE A 219 6.78 11.08 12.45
CA PHE A 219 7.74 9.98 12.49
C PHE A 219 8.53 9.96 13.80
N ASN A 220 9.01 11.12 14.26
CA ASN A 220 9.77 11.20 15.52
C ASN A 220 8.94 10.80 16.75
N GLU A 221 7.61 11.00 16.71
CA GLU A 221 6.72 10.64 17.80
C GLU A 221 6.25 9.18 17.75
N LYS A 222 5.97 8.67 16.54
CA LYS A 222 5.29 7.38 16.35
C LYS A 222 6.21 6.27 15.88
N ASN A 223 7.35 6.62 15.29
CA ASN A 223 8.28 5.71 14.61
C ASN A 223 7.54 4.77 13.65
N ASP A 224 6.64 5.34 12.85
CA ASP A 224 5.80 4.64 11.89
C ASP A 224 5.70 5.49 10.62
N GLU A 225 6.35 5.02 9.55
CA GLU A 225 6.52 5.73 8.29
C GLU A 225 5.18 5.99 7.59
N PHE A 226 4.22 5.08 7.73
CA PHE A 226 2.90 5.18 7.09
C PHE A 226 2.02 6.23 7.78
N THR A 227 2.02 6.26 9.11
CA THR A 227 1.33 7.29 9.90
C THR A 227 1.94 8.66 9.62
N ALA A 228 3.27 8.72 9.47
CA ALA A 228 3.97 9.95 9.11
C ALA A 228 3.61 10.43 7.70
N GLU A 229 3.59 9.54 6.71
CA GLU A 229 3.17 9.86 5.33
C GLU A 229 1.72 10.33 5.26
N GLN A 230 0.81 9.67 6.00
CA GLN A 230 -0.59 10.10 6.08
C GLN A 230 -0.71 11.52 6.63
N ALA A 231 -0.06 11.81 7.76
CA ALA A 231 -0.10 13.13 8.37
C ALA A 231 0.52 14.20 7.46
N ALA A 232 1.56 13.85 6.70
CA ALA A 232 2.18 14.72 5.71
C ALA A 232 1.21 15.09 4.58
N TRP A 233 0.50 14.10 4.03
CA TRP A 233 -0.56 14.36 3.04
C TRP A 233 -1.70 15.20 3.60
N GLU A 234 -2.18 14.90 4.82
CA GLU A 234 -3.21 15.70 5.49
C GLU A 234 -2.76 17.17 5.66
N SER A 235 -1.51 17.40 6.05
CA SER A 235 -0.95 18.75 6.19
C SER A 235 -0.87 19.49 4.86
N VAL A 236 -0.47 18.81 3.78
CA VAL A 236 -0.47 19.38 2.42
C VAL A 236 -1.90 19.74 2.00
N HIS A 237 -2.86 18.84 2.15
CA HIS A 237 -4.26 19.10 1.78
C HIS A 237 -4.90 20.24 2.57
N GLN A 238 -4.47 20.47 3.81
CA GLN A 238 -4.96 21.60 4.60
C GLN A 238 -4.40 22.94 4.13
N GLN A 239 -3.22 22.96 3.52
CA GLN A 239 -2.48 24.19 3.22
C GLN A 239 -2.41 24.53 1.73
N TYR A 240 -2.66 23.57 0.85
CA TYR A 240 -2.54 23.74 -0.60
C TYR A 240 -3.79 23.24 -1.33
N ASP A 241 -4.06 23.83 -2.50
CA ASP A 241 -4.98 23.35 -3.52
C ASP A 241 -4.20 22.90 -4.77
N GLU A 242 -4.80 21.98 -5.53
CA GLU A 242 -4.25 21.51 -6.80
C GLU A 242 -4.31 22.60 -7.89
N ASP A 243 -3.28 22.63 -8.73
CA ASP A 243 -3.29 23.36 -9.99
C ASP A 243 -3.90 22.56 -11.14
N GLU A 244 -3.93 23.18 -12.32
CA GLU A 244 -4.52 22.59 -13.52
C GLU A 244 -3.80 21.33 -14.01
N ASN A 245 -2.58 21.06 -13.51
CA ASN A 245 -1.79 19.87 -13.82
C ASN A 245 -1.88 18.81 -12.70
N GLY A 246 -2.72 19.02 -11.68
CA GLY A 246 -2.85 18.10 -10.54
C GLY A 246 -1.71 18.23 -9.52
N VAL A 247 -0.92 19.31 -9.55
CA VAL A 247 0.17 19.55 -8.59
C VAL A 247 -0.35 20.39 -7.42
N TRP A 248 -0.07 19.95 -6.18
CA TRP A 248 -0.40 20.69 -4.97
C TRP A 248 0.55 21.89 -4.81
N SER A 249 0.12 23.04 -5.32
CA SER A 249 0.97 24.24 -5.45
C SER A 249 0.32 25.54 -4.97
N LYS A 250 -1.01 25.62 -4.94
CA LYS A 250 -1.71 26.87 -4.60
C LYS A 250 -1.93 26.98 -3.10
N ALA A 251 -1.15 27.79 -2.41
CA ALA A 251 -1.33 28.01 -0.98
C ALA A 251 -2.74 28.54 -0.67
N LYS A 252 -3.44 27.87 0.25
CA LYS A 252 -4.75 28.27 0.75
C LYS A 252 -4.60 29.56 1.55
N VAL A 253 -5.29 30.61 1.11
CA VAL A 253 -5.35 31.87 1.86
C VAL A 253 -6.15 31.61 3.13
N LYS A 254 -5.50 31.70 4.30
CA LYS A 254 -6.22 31.70 5.58
C LYS A 254 -7.13 32.94 5.61
N ALA A 255 -8.44 32.70 5.64
CA ALA A 255 -9.45 33.73 5.86
C ALA A 255 -9.37 34.29 7.29
#